data_AF-A0A1F6FZD4-F1
#
_entry.id   AF-A0A1F6FZD4-F1
#
_cell.length_a   1.000
_cell.length_b   1.000
_cell.length_c   1.000
_cell.angle_alpha   90.00
_cell.angle_beta   90.00
_cell.angle_gamma   90.00
#
_symmetry.space_group_name_H-M   'P 1'
#
loop_
_entity.id
_entity.type
_entity.pdbx_description
1 polymer ?
#
loop_
_entity_poly.entity_id
_entity_poly.type
_entity_poly.pdbx_seq_one_letter_code
_entity_poly.pdbx_strand_id
1 'polypeptide(L)'
;MLITTHIAATLFLGKYLDLSGPGWLVAFLGGVAIDIDHALLNFKYLPNIKLFFKKASDVSGRFNQHWWTHEAFFGAISGAAIGVFCAILLAVQWWIFLLFQFSHIALDGLMKFEHQPLAPFSKRKYFGPLASGTKIEFVVSLIVLGVIIL
;
A
#
# COMPACT_ATOMS: atom_id res chain seq x y z
N MET A 1 3.50 3.22 3.34
CA MET A 1 3.57 4.60 2.80
C MET A 1 2.45 5.44 3.46
N LEU A 2 2.20 6.73 3.13
CA LEU A 2 0.97 7.38 3.64
C LEU A 2 -0.28 6.73 3.04
N ILE A 3 -1.31 6.53 3.88
CA ILE A 3 -2.61 5.98 3.43
C ILE A 3 -3.23 6.80 2.29
N THR A 4 -3.04 8.13 2.30
CA THR A 4 -3.53 9.01 1.22
C THR A 4 -2.89 8.68 -0.12
N THR A 5 -1.62 8.23 -0.14
CA THR A 5 -0.93 7.82 -1.36
C THR A 5 -1.46 6.48 -1.86
N HIS A 6 -1.75 5.52 -0.97
CA HIS A 6 -2.41 4.26 -1.35
C HIS A 6 -3.82 4.49 -1.90
N ILE A 7 -4.61 5.38 -1.28
CA ILE A 7 -5.93 5.78 -1.77
C ILE A 7 -5.81 6.42 -3.15
N ALA A 8 -4.86 7.36 -3.33
CA ALA A 8 -4.66 8.04 -4.60
C ALA A 8 -4.31 7.05 -5.73
N ALA A 9 -3.37 6.13 -5.49
CA ALA A 9 -2.99 5.12 -6.45
C ALA A 9 -4.14 4.14 -6.76
N THR A 10 -4.87 3.70 -5.73
CA THR A 10 -6.05 2.83 -5.88
C THR A 10 -7.13 3.50 -6.72
N LEU A 11 -7.44 4.76 -6.45
CA LEU A 11 -8.40 5.52 -7.23
C LEU A 11 -7.93 5.76 -8.66
N PHE A 12 -6.65 6.08 -8.86
CA PHE A 12 -6.09 6.27 -10.20
C PHE A 12 -6.19 4.99 -11.03
N LEU A 13 -5.72 3.86 -10.49
CA LEU A 13 -5.72 2.59 -11.18
C LEU A 13 -7.14 2.06 -11.41
N GLY A 14 -8.04 2.24 -10.44
CA GLY A 14 -9.44 1.84 -10.56
C GLY A 14 -10.19 2.65 -11.63
N LYS A 15 -9.93 3.96 -11.75
CA LYS A 15 -10.47 4.78 -12.84
C LYS A 15 -9.90 4.38 -14.18
N TYR A 16 -8.58 4.13 -14.26
CA TYR A 16 -7.93 3.67 -15.50
C TYR A 16 -8.51 2.35 -16.02
N LEU A 17 -8.92 1.46 -15.12
CA LEU A 17 -9.55 0.18 -15.44
C LEU A 17 -11.07 0.24 -15.58
N ASP A 18 -11.67 1.43 -15.49
CA ASP A 18 -13.11 1.65 -15.54
C ASP A 18 -13.89 0.74 -14.56
N LEU A 19 -13.37 0.61 -13.34
CA LEU A 19 -14.05 -0.18 -12.31
C LEU A 19 -15.38 0.48 -11.94
N SER A 20 -16.37 -0.35 -11.64
CA SER A 20 -17.69 0.10 -11.19
C SER A 20 -18.25 -0.81 -10.10
N GLY A 21 -19.18 -0.27 -9.31
CA GLY A 21 -19.92 -1.02 -8.29
C GLY A 21 -19.01 -1.79 -7.31
N PRO A 22 -19.26 -3.10 -7.08
CA PRO A 22 -18.46 -3.92 -6.17
C PRO A 22 -16.97 -4.02 -6.53
N GLY A 23 -16.57 -3.75 -7.79
CA GLY A 23 -15.17 -3.72 -8.20
C GLY A 23 -14.36 -2.67 -7.44
N TRP A 24 -14.95 -1.52 -7.14
CA TRP A 24 -14.32 -0.49 -6.31
C TRP A 24 -14.08 -0.97 -4.88
N LEU A 25 -15.06 -1.65 -4.27
CA LEU A 25 -14.91 -2.19 -2.92
C LEU A 25 -13.73 -3.15 -2.86
N VAL A 26 -13.62 -4.06 -3.82
CA VAL A 26 -12.55 -5.06 -3.87
C VAL A 26 -11.19 -4.41 -4.15
N ALA A 27 -11.14 -3.39 -5.00
CA ALA A 27 -9.95 -2.58 -5.23
C ALA A 27 -9.48 -1.86 -3.95
N PHE A 28 -10.41 -1.24 -3.20
CA PHE A 28 -10.11 -0.61 -1.91
C PHE A 28 -9.65 -1.59 -0.85
N LEU A 29 -10.24 -2.79 -0.80
CA LEU A 29 -9.82 -3.84 0.11
C LEU A 29 -8.36 -4.25 -0.16
N GLY A 30 -8.02 -4.52 -1.42
CA GLY A 30 -6.66 -4.93 -1.80
C GLY A 30 -5.63 -3.81 -1.79
N GLY A 31 -6.01 -2.59 -2.15
CA GLY A 31 -5.07 -1.46 -2.33
C GLY A 31 -4.83 -0.63 -1.08
N VAL A 32 -5.80 -0.59 -0.16
CA VAL A 32 -5.80 0.31 1.00
C VAL A 32 -6.08 -0.42 2.31
N ALA A 33 -7.10 -1.28 2.35
CA ALA A 33 -7.56 -1.87 3.61
C ALA A 33 -6.60 -2.92 4.19
N ILE A 34 -5.69 -3.46 3.37
CA ILE A 34 -4.62 -4.35 3.83
C ILE A 34 -3.79 -3.71 4.94
N ASP A 35 -3.62 -2.39 4.92
CA ASP A 35 -2.87 -1.63 5.95
C ASP A 35 -3.67 -1.30 7.22
N ILE A 36 -4.94 -1.72 7.32
CA ILE A 36 -5.75 -1.45 8.52
C ILE A 36 -5.19 -2.19 9.74
N ASP A 37 -4.58 -3.35 9.54
CA ASP A 37 -3.88 -4.08 10.60
C ASP A 37 -2.74 -3.23 11.20
N HIS A 38 -2.03 -2.44 10.40
CA HIS A 38 -1.01 -1.52 10.88
C HIS A 38 -1.63 -0.39 11.71
N ALA A 39 -2.79 0.14 11.33
CA ALA A 39 -3.50 1.15 12.11
C ALA A 39 -4.03 0.58 13.45
N LEU A 40 -4.52 -0.66 13.46
CA LEU A 40 -5.07 -1.33 14.64
C LEU A 40 -3.98 -1.89 15.57
N LEU A 41 -2.84 -2.33 15.05
CA LEU A 41 -1.72 -2.82 15.86
C LEU A 41 -0.88 -1.65 16.43
N ASN A 42 -0.91 -0.48 15.78
CA ASN A 42 -0.18 0.72 16.19
C ASN A 42 -1.00 1.71 17.02
N PHE A 43 -2.06 1.28 17.73
CA PHE A 43 -2.74 2.14 18.72
C PHE A 43 -1.76 2.79 19.74
N LYS A 44 -0.62 2.12 19.99
CA LYS A 44 0.51 2.62 20.79
C LYS A 44 1.19 3.88 20.23
N TYR A 45 1.04 4.18 18.94
CA TYR A 45 1.67 5.30 18.24
C TYR A 45 0.69 6.43 17.88
N LEU A 46 -0.59 6.36 18.24
CA LEU A 46 -1.51 7.51 18.16
C LEU A 46 -0.93 8.81 18.77
N PRO A 47 -0.16 8.78 19.88
CA PRO A 47 0.47 9.99 20.41
C PRO A 47 1.47 10.65 19.44
N ASN A 48 2.02 9.93 18.47
CA ASN A 48 2.94 10.44 17.46
C ASN A 48 2.27 11.26 16.35
N ILE A 49 0.93 11.33 16.31
CA ILE A 49 0.23 12.30 15.44
C ILE A 49 0.66 13.74 15.79
N LYS A 50 0.95 14.02 17.06
CA LYS A 50 1.53 15.31 17.48
C LYS A 50 2.97 15.51 16.98
N LEU A 51 3.72 14.43 16.77
CA LEU A 51 5.08 14.47 16.20
C LEU A 51 5.08 14.68 14.68
N PHE A 52 4.02 14.25 13.98
CA PHE A 52 3.80 14.50 12.56
C PHE A 52 3.88 16.00 12.20
N PHE A 53 3.41 16.88 13.09
CA PHE A 53 3.45 18.33 12.92
C PHE A 53 4.73 19.00 13.46
N LYS A 54 5.48 18.37 14.37
CA LYS A 54 6.53 19.06 15.16
C LYS A 54 7.92 19.07 14.51
N LYS A 55 8.20 18.11 13.64
CA LYS A 55 9.33 18.02 12.69
C LYS A 55 9.25 16.59 12.22
N ALA A 56 8.81 16.36 10.99
CA ALA A 56 8.97 15.06 10.34
C ALA A 56 10.47 14.83 10.14
N SER A 57 11.16 14.40 11.20
CA SER A 57 12.41 13.66 11.04
C SER A 57 12.01 12.42 10.26
N ASP A 58 12.54 12.29 9.03
CA ASP A 58 12.47 11.07 8.22
C ASP A 58 12.39 9.86 9.16
N VAL A 59 11.29 9.12 9.12
CA VAL A 59 11.26 7.79 9.74
C VAL A 59 12.06 6.89 8.81
N SER A 60 13.37 7.12 8.70
CA SER A 60 14.31 6.23 8.03
C SER A 60 14.64 5.12 9.02
N GLY A 61 13.69 4.20 9.24
CA GLY A 61 13.88 3.05 10.10
C GLY A 61 14.89 2.08 9.49
N ARG A 62 15.89 1.66 10.27
CA ARG A 62 16.82 0.55 9.91
C ARG A 62 16.15 -0.84 9.93
N PHE A 63 14.86 -0.90 10.24
CA PHE A 63 14.14 -2.16 10.45
C PHE A 63 13.31 -2.50 9.23
N ASN A 64 13.77 -3.50 8.49
CA ASN A 64 13.03 -4.15 7.44
C ASN A 64 11.98 -5.06 8.11
N GLN A 65 10.68 -4.77 7.96
CA GLN A 65 9.64 -5.56 8.61
C GLN A 65 9.42 -6.91 7.91
N HIS A 66 9.69 -7.05 6.60
CA HIS A 66 9.43 -8.29 5.86
C HIS A 66 10.39 -8.53 4.66
N TRP A 67 10.44 -9.76 4.17
CA TRP A 67 11.16 -10.11 2.93
C TRP A 67 10.25 -9.84 1.73
N TRP A 68 10.70 -9.08 0.74
CA TRP A 68 9.84 -8.72 -0.41
C TRP A 68 9.37 -9.94 -1.21
N THR A 69 10.20 -10.97 -1.36
CA THR A 69 9.79 -12.25 -1.95
C THR A 69 8.69 -12.92 -1.15
N HIS A 70 8.73 -12.81 0.17
CA HIS A 70 7.69 -13.35 1.05
C HIS A 70 6.40 -12.55 0.88
N GLU A 71 6.46 -11.22 0.88
CA GLU A 71 5.30 -10.35 0.62
C GLU A 71 4.72 -10.56 -0.77
N ALA A 72 5.55 -10.67 -1.81
CA ALA A 72 5.08 -10.90 -3.17
C ALA A 72 4.49 -12.31 -3.34
N PHE A 73 5.09 -13.34 -2.74
CA PHE A 73 4.60 -14.72 -2.83
C PHE A 73 3.34 -14.94 -1.98
N PHE A 74 3.35 -14.54 -0.71
CA PHE A 74 2.16 -14.60 0.15
C PHE A 74 1.09 -13.64 -0.33
N GLY A 75 1.47 -12.46 -0.83
CA GLY A 75 0.57 -11.52 -1.49
C GLY A 75 -0.06 -12.12 -2.73
N ALA A 76 0.70 -12.84 -3.56
CA ALA A 76 0.16 -13.54 -4.72
C ALA A 76 -0.87 -14.60 -4.32
N ILE A 77 -0.52 -15.44 -3.33
CA ILE A 77 -1.37 -16.56 -2.89
C ILE A 77 -2.62 -16.04 -2.18
N SER A 78 -2.45 -15.17 -1.18
CA SER A 78 -3.56 -14.57 -0.44
C SER A 78 -4.43 -13.71 -1.36
N GLY A 79 -3.82 -12.96 -2.27
CA GLY A 79 -4.55 -12.14 -3.24
C GLY A 79 -5.35 -12.95 -4.24
N ALA A 80 -4.81 -14.07 -4.73
CA ALA A 80 -5.55 -14.98 -5.58
C ALA A 80 -6.70 -15.65 -4.81
N ALA A 81 -6.47 -16.12 -3.58
CA ALA A 81 -7.49 -16.75 -2.76
C ALA A 81 -8.64 -15.78 -2.41
N ILE A 82 -8.31 -14.59 -1.92
CA ILE A 82 -9.30 -13.55 -1.59
C ILE A 82 -9.98 -13.06 -2.86
N GLY A 83 -9.23 -12.86 -3.95
CA GLY A 83 -9.77 -12.47 -5.25
C GLY A 83 -10.80 -13.46 -5.79
N VAL A 84 -10.51 -14.76 -5.74
CA VAL A 84 -11.47 -15.81 -6.12
C VAL A 84 -12.70 -15.79 -5.21
N PHE A 85 -12.52 -15.61 -3.90
CA PHE A 85 -13.63 -15.52 -2.96
C PHE A 85 -14.53 -14.30 -3.24
N CYS A 86 -13.94 -13.13 -3.47
CA CYS A 86 -14.65 -11.93 -3.88
C CYS A 86 -15.37 -12.11 -5.22
N ALA A 87 -14.74 -12.80 -6.18
CA ALA A 87 -15.36 -13.08 -7.47
C ALA A 87 -16.64 -13.92 -7.34
N ILE A 88 -16.62 -14.92 -6.45
CA ILE A 88 -17.78 -15.77 -6.17
C ILE A 88 -18.90 -14.98 -5.48
N LEU A 89 -18.56 -14.19 -4.44
CA LEU A 89 -19.56 -13.50 -3.62
C LEU A 89 -20.14 -12.23 -4.26
N LEU A 90 -19.31 -11.49 -5.00
CA LEU A 90 -19.63 -10.14 -5.48
C LEU A 90 -19.73 -10.06 -7.00
N ALA A 91 -19.57 -11.19 -7.71
CA ALA A 91 -19.57 -11.26 -9.17
C ALA A 91 -18.55 -10.30 -9.83
N VAL A 92 -17.39 -10.10 -9.19
CA VAL A 92 -16.29 -9.28 -9.72
C VAL A 92 -15.20 -10.14 -10.36
N GLN A 93 -14.31 -9.54 -11.13
CA GLN A 93 -13.15 -10.24 -11.67
C GLN A 93 -12.16 -10.59 -10.55
N TRP A 94 -11.78 -11.87 -10.46
CA TRP A 94 -10.90 -12.39 -9.41
C TRP A 94 -9.54 -11.68 -9.34
N TRP A 95 -9.06 -11.18 -10.48
CA TRP A 95 -7.76 -10.52 -10.56
C TRP A 95 -7.75 -9.10 -9.96
N ILE A 96 -8.92 -8.49 -9.70
CA ILE A 96 -8.98 -7.13 -9.16
C ILE A 96 -8.26 -7.08 -7.82
N PHE A 97 -8.65 -7.89 -6.84
CA PHE A 97 -8.01 -7.87 -5.52
C PHE A 97 -6.49 -8.06 -5.62
N LEU A 98 -6.06 -9.07 -6.38
CA LEU A 98 -4.66 -9.40 -6.60
C LEU A 98 -3.87 -8.22 -7.18
N LEU A 99 -4.42 -7.55 -8.20
CA LEU A 99 -3.79 -6.40 -8.83
C LEU A 99 -3.60 -5.25 -7.85
N PHE A 100 -4.65 -4.92 -7.08
CA PHE A 100 -4.58 -3.81 -6.13
C PHE A 100 -3.66 -4.12 -4.95
N GLN A 101 -3.63 -5.37 -4.48
CA GLN A 101 -2.65 -5.82 -3.48
C GLN A 101 -1.21 -5.73 -4.00
N PHE A 102 -0.94 -6.11 -5.25
CA PHE A 102 0.39 -5.92 -5.83
C PHE A 102 0.75 -4.46 -6.00
N SER A 103 -0.21 -3.60 -6.38
CA SER A 103 0.02 -2.16 -6.45
C SER A 103 0.41 -1.60 -5.08
N HIS A 104 -0.23 -2.08 -4.01
CA HIS A 104 0.09 -1.72 -2.64
C HIS A 104 1.52 -2.12 -2.27
N ILE A 105 1.89 -3.39 -2.45
CA ILE A 105 3.25 -3.89 -2.18
C ILE A 105 4.30 -3.13 -3.02
N ALA A 106 3.99 -2.83 -4.28
CA ALA A 106 4.88 -2.07 -5.15
C ALA A 106 5.13 -0.65 -4.61
N LEU A 107 4.08 0.03 -4.14
CA LEU A 107 4.20 1.36 -3.57
C LEU A 107 5.04 1.37 -2.29
N ASP A 108 4.88 0.37 -1.42
CA ASP A 108 5.73 0.24 -0.24
C ASP A 108 7.19 -0.10 -0.58
N GLY A 109 7.41 -0.88 -1.63
CA GLY A 109 8.75 -1.14 -2.17
C GLY A 109 9.46 0.13 -2.67
N LEU A 110 8.72 1.17 -3.08
CA LEU A 110 9.32 2.44 -3.51
C LEU A 110 9.79 3.31 -2.35
N MET A 111 9.42 2.97 -1.11
CA MET A 111 9.79 3.76 0.05
C MET A 111 11.26 3.59 0.40
N LYS A 112 11.87 4.65 0.94
CA LYS A 112 13.29 4.76 1.34
C LYS A 112 13.60 4.00 2.63
N PHE A 113 13.08 2.77 2.70
CA PHE A 113 13.42 1.76 3.69
C PHE A 113 14.46 0.80 3.11
N GLU A 114 15.20 0.11 3.97
CA GLU A 114 16.11 -0.95 3.53
C GLU A 114 15.27 -2.18 3.14
N HIS A 115 15.29 -2.53 1.87
CA HIS A 115 14.60 -3.69 1.33
C HIS A 115 15.60 -4.81 1.01
N GLN A 116 15.24 -6.04 1.35
CA GLN A 116 16.03 -7.25 1.04
C GLN A 116 15.20 -8.19 0.19
N PRO A 117 15.11 -7.98 -1.13
CA PRO A 117 14.11 -8.62 -1.94
C PRO A 117 14.34 -10.11 -2.15
N LEU A 118 15.58 -10.56 -1.99
CA LEU A 118 15.98 -11.94 -2.26
C LEU A 118 16.31 -12.71 -0.98
N ALA A 119 15.95 -12.20 0.20
CA ALA A 119 16.12 -12.96 1.43
C ALA A 119 15.24 -14.24 1.41
N PRO A 120 15.71 -15.38 1.94
CA PRO A 120 17.02 -15.59 2.57
C PRO A 120 18.15 -15.94 1.58
N PHE A 121 17.86 -16.06 0.27
CA PHE A 121 18.80 -16.50 -0.76
C PHE A 121 19.92 -15.51 -1.07
N SER A 122 19.73 -14.21 -0.82
CA SER A 122 20.76 -13.18 -1.01
C SER A 122 20.62 -12.04 -0.01
N LYS A 123 21.76 -11.47 0.37
CA LYS A 123 21.87 -10.30 1.27
C LYS A 123 21.89 -8.98 0.52
N ARG A 124 21.61 -8.96 -0.79
CA ARG A 124 21.58 -7.73 -1.58
C ARG A 124 20.46 -6.83 -1.06
N LYS A 125 20.83 -5.62 -0.69
CA LYS A 125 19.92 -4.58 -0.18
C LYS A 125 19.66 -3.55 -1.27
N TYR A 126 18.49 -2.94 -1.26
CA TYR A 126 18.22 -1.70 -1.97
C TYR A 126 17.44 -0.74 -1.07
N PHE A 127 17.45 0.54 -1.42
CA PHE A 127 16.63 1.57 -0.79
C PHE A 127 15.71 2.15 -1.86
N GLY A 128 14.42 2.27 -1.57
CA GLY A 128 13.51 2.93 -2.48
C GLY A 128 13.82 4.43 -2.61
N PRO A 129 13.42 5.08 -3.71
CA PRO A 129 13.74 6.48 -3.94
C PRO A 129 12.85 7.45 -3.14
N LEU A 130 11.70 7.01 -2.60
CA LEU A 130 10.67 7.89 -2.06
C LEU A 130 10.72 7.96 -0.52
N ALA A 131 10.81 9.16 0.03
CA ALA A 131 10.68 9.35 1.47
C ALA A 131 9.21 9.28 1.89
N SER A 132 8.89 8.40 2.85
CA SER A 132 7.55 8.24 3.40
C SER A 132 7.30 9.21 4.56
N GLY A 133 6.05 9.63 4.74
CA GLY A 133 5.63 10.49 5.86
C GLY A 133 6.09 11.94 5.72
N THR A 134 6.43 12.37 4.50
CA THR A 134 6.85 13.75 4.24
C THR A 134 5.65 14.65 3.98
N LYS A 135 5.78 15.96 4.27
CA LYS A 135 4.76 16.95 3.90
C LYS A 135 4.52 16.99 2.39
N ILE A 136 5.57 16.77 1.60
CA ILE A 136 5.48 16.76 0.13
C ILE A 136 4.61 15.60 -0.32
N GLU A 137 4.86 14.39 0.18
CA GLU A 137 4.03 13.21 -0.12
C GLU A 137 2.56 13.45 0.23
N PHE A 138 2.29 14.04 1.40
CA PHE A 138 0.93 14.38 1.82
C PHE A 138 0.27 15.39 0.87
N VAL A 139 0.94 16.49 0.54
CA VAL A 139 0.38 17.52 -0.36
C VAL A 139 0.15 16.96 -1.77
N VAL A 140 1.12 16.23 -2.32
CA VAL A 140 1.02 15.64 -3.65
C VAL A 140 -0.11 14.60 -3.70
N SER A 141 -0.22 13.72 -2.70
CA SER A 141 -1.32 12.75 -2.64
C SER A 141 -2.68 13.44 -2.57
N LEU A 142 -2.83 14.54 -1.80
CA LEU A 142 -4.08 15.32 -1.78
C LEU A 142 -4.40 16.01 -3.10
N ILE A 143 -3.40 16.58 -3.79
CA ILE A 143 -3.61 17.19 -5.11
C ILE A 143 -4.07 16.13 -6.12
N VAL A 144 -3.40 14.98 -6.15
CA VAL A 144 -3.76 13.87 -7.03
C VAL A 144 -5.17 13.35 -6.72
N LEU A 145 -5.53 13.22 -5.43
CA LEU A 145 -6.90 12.88 -5.03
C LEU A 145 -7.91 13.92 -5.53
N GLY A 146 -7.61 15.20 -5.41
CA GLY A 146 -8.46 16.28 -5.92
C GLY A 146 -8.68 16.18 -7.44
N VAL A 147 -7.62 15.96 -8.21
CA VAL A 147 -7.69 15.79 -9.67
C VAL A 147 -8.47 14.54 -10.05
N ILE A 148 -8.31 13.44 -9.30
CA ILE A 148 -9.01 12.19 -9.58
C ILE A 148 -10.49 12.30 -9.22
N ILE A 149 -10.90 13.05 -8.20
CA ILE A 149 -12.30 13.12 -7.77
C ILE A 149 -13.11 14.10 -8.64
N LEU A 150 -12.47 15.16 -9.16
CA LEU A 150 -13.07 16.11 -10.10
C LEU A 150 -13.27 15.48 -11.50
#